data_AF-R2T6R5-F1
#
_entry.id   AF-R2T6R5-F1
#
_cell.length_a   1.000
_cell.length_b   1.000
_cell.length_c   1.000
_cell.angle_alpha   90.00
_cell.angle_beta   90.00
_cell.angle_gamma   90.00
#
_symmetry.space_group_name_H-M   'P 1'
#
loop_
_entity.id
_entity.type
_entity.pdbx_description
1 polymer ?
#
loop_
_entity_poly.entity_id
_entity_poly.type
_entity_poly.pdbx_seq_one_letter_code
_entity_poly.pdbx_strand_id
1 'polypeptide(L)'
;MKKVILFCSSILVLFILITIFIYFRSSNVDIQSHNFEQLKSASGDYILVQEEKKDKYGVDGYSFIIKSTKNLKDVYKDDDDYFSKNSRFLLSWSDDEDIVWVYSGDVGLYYWTLNSEDNTWKKQLLSQNTENPPSLPKVFKKELAESSISKILKERGQWK
;
A
#
# COMPACT_ATOMS: atom_id res chain seq x y z
N MET A 1 -16.09 -2.23 -61.21
CA MET A 1 -16.33 -1.14 -60.24
C MET A 1 -16.88 -1.61 -58.89
N LYS A 2 -17.98 -2.38 -58.79
CA LYS A 2 -18.54 -2.83 -57.49
C LYS A 2 -17.55 -3.56 -56.56
N LYS A 3 -16.62 -4.36 -57.11
CA LYS A 3 -15.58 -5.07 -56.34
C LYS A 3 -14.55 -4.12 -55.69
N VAL A 4 -14.26 -2.98 -56.31
CA VAL A 4 -13.31 -1.98 -55.78
C VAL A 4 -13.95 -1.22 -54.60
N ILE A 5 -15.25 -0.92 -54.71
CA ILE A 5 -16.01 -0.25 -53.64
C ILE A 5 -16.10 -1.15 -52.39
N LEU A 6 -16.34 -2.45 -52.58
CA LEU A 6 -16.37 -3.42 -51.47
C LEU A 6 -15.01 -3.53 -50.77
N PHE A 7 -13.91 -3.55 -51.52
CA PHE A 7 -12.56 -3.64 -50.94
C PHE A 7 -12.20 -2.41 -50.09
N CYS A 8 -12.56 -1.20 -50.55
CA CYS A 8 -12.34 0.03 -49.78
C CYS A 8 -13.15 0.06 -48.47
N SER A 9 -14.38 -0.46 -48.46
CA SER A 9 -15.18 -0.51 -47.23
C SER A 9 -14.59 -1.42 -46.15
N SER A 10 -13.99 -2.55 -46.53
CA SER A 10 -13.39 -3.48 -45.57
C SER A 10 -12.13 -2.91 -44.91
N ILE A 11 -11.32 -2.16 -45.65
CA ILE A 11 -10.11 -1.50 -45.13
C ILE A 11 -10.49 -0.43 -44.11
N LEU A 12 -11.55 0.35 -44.39
CA LEU A 12 -12.01 1.41 -43.48
C LEU A 12 -12.47 0.83 -42.13
N VAL A 13 -13.23 -0.27 -42.15
CA VAL A 13 -13.72 -0.94 -40.92
C VAL A 13 -12.54 -1.47 -40.10
N LEU A 14 -11.53 -2.07 -40.75
CA LEU A 14 -10.34 -2.56 -40.06
C LEU A 14 -9.57 -1.43 -39.37
N PHE A 15 -9.41 -0.28 -40.04
CA PHE A 15 -8.77 0.89 -39.44
C PHE A 15 -9.52 1.40 -38.21
N ILE A 16 -10.86 1.46 -38.27
CA ILE A 16 -11.71 1.87 -37.15
C ILE A 16 -11.51 0.91 -35.96
N LEU A 17 -11.53 -0.40 -36.20
CA LEU A 17 -11.31 -1.40 -35.15
C LEU A 17 -9.93 -1.30 -34.52
N ILE A 18 -8.89 -1.04 -35.31
CA ILE A 18 -7.52 -0.83 -34.80
C ILE A 18 -7.46 0.44 -33.94
N THR A 19 -8.09 1.54 -34.36
CA THR A 19 -8.11 2.77 -33.55
C THR A 19 -8.85 2.60 -32.24
N ILE A 20 -9.99 1.88 -32.24
CA ILE A 20 -10.74 1.55 -31.02
C ILE A 20 -9.88 0.67 -30.10
N PHE A 21 -9.18 -0.32 -30.66
CA PHE A 21 -8.31 -1.21 -29.88
C PHE A 21 -7.12 -0.45 -29.25
N ILE A 22 -6.49 0.46 -29.99
CA ILE A 22 -5.41 1.32 -29.47
C ILE A 22 -5.96 2.25 -28.37
N TYR A 23 -7.13 2.84 -28.58
CA TYR A 23 -7.77 3.71 -27.58
C TYR A 23 -8.10 2.96 -26.28
N PHE A 24 -8.69 1.76 -26.37
CA PHE A 24 -8.97 0.91 -25.21
C PHE A 24 -7.70 0.44 -24.49
N ARG A 25 -6.60 0.23 -25.21
CA ARG A 25 -5.31 -0.11 -24.60
C ARG A 25 -4.72 1.08 -23.85
N SER A 26 -4.89 2.29 -24.37
CA SER A 26 -4.37 3.52 -23.75
C SER A 26 -5.14 3.92 -22.49
N SER A 27 -6.43 3.61 -22.39
CA SER A 27 -7.25 4.01 -21.23
C SER A 27 -7.07 3.12 -19.98
N ASN A 28 -6.23 2.08 -20.04
CA ASN A 28 -6.02 1.13 -18.94
C ASN A 28 -4.70 1.30 -18.19
N VAL A 29 -3.89 2.29 -18.53
CA VAL A 29 -2.58 2.48 -17.89
C VAL A 29 -2.34 3.96 -17.63
N ASP A 30 -3.06 4.48 -16.64
CA ASP A 30 -2.60 5.64 -15.86
C ASP A 30 -3.22 5.53 -14.47
N ILE A 31 -2.81 4.48 -13.75
CA ILE A 31 -2.75 4.61 -12.30
C ILE A 31 -1.60 5.60 -12.10
N GLN A 32 -1.94 6.87 -11.87
CA GLN A 32 -1.00 7.83 -11.31
C GLN A 32 -0.59 7.33 -9.93
N SER A 33 0.31 6.34 -9.89
CA SER A 33 1.06 6.04 -8.70
C SER A 33 1.86 7.29 -8.43
N HIS A 34 1.42 8.10 -7.46
CA HIS A 34 2.36 8.92 -6.74
C HIS A 34 3.58 8.03 -6.46
N ASN A 35 4.76 8.49 -6.87
CA ASN A 35 6.04 7.84 -6.67
C ASN A 35 6.28 7.72 -5.15
N PHE A 36 5.53 6.85 -4.49
CA PHE A 36 5.92 6.28 -3.23
C PHE A 36 7.11 5.42 -3.62
N GLU A 37 8.30 5.89 -3.26
CA GLU A 37 9.51 5.08 -3.33
C GLU A 37 9.14 3.70 -2.77
N GLN A 38 9.22 2.66 -3.60
CA GLN A 38 8.90 1.31 -3.16
C GLN A 38 9.79 1.00 -1.97
N LEU A 39 9.19 1.00 -0.77
CA LEU A 39 9.93 0.74 0.46
C LEU A 39 10.24 -0.75 0.43
N LYS A 40 11.52 -1.10 0.31
CA LYS A 40 12.01 -2.47 0.38
C LYS A 40 12.20 -2.86 1.84
N SER A 41 11.91 -4.12 2.15
CA SER A 41 12.18 -4.69 3.46
C SER A 41 13.69 -4.85 3.72
N ALA A 42 14.07 -5.15 4.96
CA ALA A 42 15.47 -5.31 5.35
C ALA A 42 16.16 -6.45 4.59
N SER A 43 15.45 -7.55 4.32
CA SER A 43 15.97 -8.65 3.47
C SER A 43 16.01 -8.30 1.99
N GLY A 44 15.16 -7.37 1.54
CA GLY A 44 14.90 -7.09 0.13
C GLY A 44 13.98 -8.10 -0.55
N ASP A 45 13.43 -9.07 0.19
CA ASP A 45 12.49 -10.07 -0.35
C ASP A 45 11.06 -9.54 -0.50
N TYR A 46 10.77 -8.39 0.11
CA TYR A 46 9.45 -7.77 0.09
C TYR A 46 9.50 -6.29 -0.27
N ILE A 47 8.42 -5.82 -0.89
CA ILE A 47 8.12 -4.40 -1.11
C ILE A 47 6.79 -4.06 -0.47
N LEU A 48 6.72 -2.85 0.07
CA LEU A 48 5.52 -2.29 0.65
C LEU A 48 4.91 -1.30 -0.33
N VAL A 49 3.63 -1.49 -0.62
CA VAL A 49 2.87 -0.67 -1.54
C VAL A 49 1.72 -0.04 -0.76
N GLN A 50 1.70 1.28 -0.66
CA GLN A 50 0.57 2.01 -0.09
C GLN A 50 -0.54 2.10 -1.15
N GLU A 51 -1.77 1.78 -0.77
CA GLU A 51 -2.97 1.98 -1.59
C GLU A 51 -3.82 3.09 -1.00
N GLU A 52 -4.18 4.06 -1.82
CA GLU A 52 -5.19 5.08 -1.48
C GLU A 52 -6.59 4.53 -1.78
N LYS A 53 -7.51 4.73 -0.85
CA LYS A 53 -8.92 4.36 -0.96
C LYS A 53 -9.78 5.57 -0.66
N LYS A 54 -11.01 5.56 -1.15
CA LYS A 54 -12.06 6.51 -0.75
C LYS A 54 -13.20 5.73 -0.12
N ASP A 55 -13.72 6.23 1.00
CA ASP A 55 -14.94 5.66 1.58
C ASP A 55 -16.18 6.02 0.75
N LYS A 56 -17.35 5.51 1.17
CA LYS A 56 -18.65 5.81 0.55
C LYS A 56 -19.03 7.31 0.57
N TYR A 57 -18.34 8.13 1.36
CA TYR A 57 -18.53 9.57 1.47
C TYR A 57 -17.43 10.37 0.76
N GLY A 58 -16.49 9.69 0.09
CA GLY A 58 -15.37 10.31 -0.63
C GLY A 58 -14.19 10.73 0.26
N VAL A 59 -14.17 10.31 1.53
CA VAL A 59 -13.07 10.56 2.47
C VAL A 59 -11.89 9.69 2.10
N ASP A 60 -10.71 10.32 1.99
CA ASP A 60 -9.47 9.61 1.71
C ASP A 60 -9.08 8.70 2.87
N GLY A 61 -8.65 7.49 2.52
CA GLY A 61 -8.09 6.52 3.42
C GLY A 61 -6.89 5.83 2.80
N TYR A 62 -6.12 5.18 3.65
CA TYR A 62 -4.93 4.45 3.24
C TYR A 62 -5.08 2.98 3.65
N SER A 63 -4.44 2.12 2.89
CA SER A 63 -4.18 0.73 3.23
C SER A 63 -2.83 0.34 2.61
N PHE A 64 -2.36 -0.88 2.82
CA PHE A 64 -1.11 -1.32 2.22
C PHE A 64 -1.15 -2.77 1.77
N ILE A 65 -0.26 -3.09 0.85
CA ILE A 65 0.00 -4.44 0.34
C ILE A 65 1.48 -4.72 0.54
N ILE A 66 1.78 -5.93 0.99
CA ILE A 66 3.13 -6.49 0.94
C ILE A 66 3.20 -7.40 -0.28
N LYS A 67 4.16 -7.13 -1.18
CA LYS A 67 4.42 -7.98 -2.34
C LYS A 67 5.80 -8.63 -2.23
N SER A 68 5.93 -9.86 -2.71
CA SER A 68 7.23 -10.50 -2.85
C SER A 68 8.00 -9.89 -4.02
N THR A 69 9.29 -9.57 -3.85
CA THR A 69 10.14 -9.07 -4.94
C THR A 69 10.44 -10.14 -5.99
N LYS A 70 10.35 -11.42 -5.63
CA LYS A 70 10.64 -12.55 -6.53
C LYS A 70 9.65 -12.66 -7.69
N ASN A 71 8.37 -12.41 -7.45
CA ASN A 71 7.29 -12.61 -8.43
C ASN A 71 6.27 -11.48 -8.48
N LEU A 72 6.46 -10.42 -7.68
CA LEU A 72 5.56 -9.28 -7.54
C LEU A 72 4.12 -9.63 -7.15
N LYS A 73 3.91 -10.83 -6.58
CA LYS A 73 2.60 -11.25 -6.06
C LYS A 73 2.39 -10.70 -4.66
N ASP A 74 1.14 -10.37 -4.39
CA ASP A 74 0.66 -9.99 -3.06
C ASP A 74 0.82 -11.18 -2.12
N VAL A 75 1.56 -10.98 -1.03
CA VAL A 75 1.71 -11.95 0.06
C VAL A 75 0.90 -11.54 1.28
N TYR A 76 0.51 -10.27 1.34
CA TYR A 76 -0.41 -9.74 2.33
C TYR A 76 -1.14 -8.53 1.76
N LYS A 77 -2.42 -8.41 2.10
CA LYS A 77 -3.22 -7.22 1.87
C LYS A 77 -3.84 -6.81 3.19
N ASP A 78 -3.69 -5.55 3.53
CA ASP A 78 -4.34 -5.00 4.71
C ASP A 78 -5.83 -4.84 4.44
N ASP A 79 -6.63 -5.44 5.33
CA ASP A 79 -8.09 -5.35 5.29
C ASP A 79 -8.61 -4.12 6.04
N ASP A 80 -7.75 -3.48 6.85
CA ASP A 80 -8.10 -2.25 7.54
C ASP A 80 -8.05 -1.04 6.59
N ASP A 81 -8.99 -0.13 6.82
CA ASP A 81 -9.01 1.15 6.13
C ASP A 81 -8.68 2.28 7.11
N TYR A 82 -7.53 2.91 6.91
CA TYR A 82 -7.09 4.06 7.70
C TYR A 82 -7.66 5.34 7.09
N PHE A 83 -8.98 5.54 7.26
CA PHE A 83 -9.65 6.76 6.80
C PHE A 83 -9.29 7.93 7.69
N SER A 84 -8.77 9.00 7.11
CA SER A 84 -8.74 10.23 7.89
C SER A 84 -8.68 11.50 7.09
N LYS A 85 -9.64 12.38 7.41
CA LYS A 85 -9.65 13.77 6.98
C LYS A 85 -8.49 14.58 7.59
N ASN A 86 -7.97 14.16 8.76
CA ASN A 86 -6.98 14.93 9.53
C ASN A 86 -5.98 14.08 10.37
N SER A 87 -6.05 12.75 10.37
CA SER A 87 -5.11 11.90 11.12
C SER A 87 -3.86 11.61 10.30
N ARG A 88 -2.72 11.56 10.98
CA ARG A 88 -1.45 11.17 10.36
C ARG A 88 -1.48 9.67 10.10
N PHE A 89 -1.00 9.30 8.91
CA PHE A 89 -0.71 7.92 8.54
C PHE A 89 0.81 7.79 8.32
N LEU A 90 1.44 6.85 9.00
CA LEU A 90 2.85 6.50 8.83
C LEU A 90 2.96 5.01 8.54
N LEU A 91 3.77 4.69 7.53
CA LEU A 91 3.99 3.35 7.04
C LEU A 91 5.48 3.19 6.76
N SER A 92 6.13 2.19 7.36
CA SER A 92 7.56 1.91 7.15
C SER A 92 7.89 0.47 7.42
N TRP A 93 8.94 -0.04 6.78
CA TRP A 93 9.65 -1.23 7.26
C TRP A 93 10.44 -0.92 8.54
N SER A 94 10.76 -1.96 9.31
CA SER A 94 11.86 -1.94 10.27
C SER A 94 13.19 -1.74 9.56
N ASP A 95 14.16 -1.21 10.28
CA ASP A 95 15.50 -0.94 9.75
C ASP A 95 16.33 -2.22 9.57
N ASP A 96 15.99 -3.29 10.30
CA ASP A 96 16.80 -4.50 10.51
C ASP A 96 16.05 -5.80 10.28
N GLU A 97 14.71 -5.77 10.27
CA GLU A 97 13.86 -6.96 10.16
C GLU A 97 12.77 -6.76 9.11
N ASP A 98 12.23 -7.86 8.59
CA ASP A 98 11.07 -7.84 7.70
C ASP A 98 9.78 -7.65 8.51
N ILE A 99 9.65 -6.47 9.12
CA ILE A 99 8.52 -6.06 9.95
C ILE A 99 7.96 -4.77 9.39
N VAL A 100 6.65 -4.75 9.16
CA VAL A 100 5.96 -3.53 8.74
C VAL A 100 5.42 -2.83 9.97
N TRP A 101 5.68 -1.53 10.09
CA TRP A 101 5.11 -0.66 11.10
C TRP A 101 4.07 0.26 10.49
N VAL A 102 2.93 0.35 11.15
CA VAL A 102 1.83 1.24 10.77
C VAL A 102 1.42 2.06 11.98
N TYR A 103 1.38 3.37 11.81
CA TYR A 103 0.66 4.26 12.70
C TYR A 103 -0.45 4.96 11.94
N SER A 104 -1.64 4.93 12.52
CA SER A 104 -2.72 5.84 12.17
C SER A 104 -3.21 6.50 13.44
N GLY A 105 -3.49 7.81 13.37
CA GLY A 105 -4.06 8.53 14.50
C GLY A 105 -5.41 7.97 14.96
N ASP A 106 -6.10 7.20 14.10
CA ASP A 106 -7.41 6.62 14.41
C ASP A 106 -7.26 5.29 15.14
N VAL A 107 -6.43 4.38 14.64
CA VAL A 107 -6.32 3.02 15.21
C VAL A 107 -5.16 2.84 16.21
N GLY A 108 -4.11 3.67 16.14
CA GLY A 108 -2.90 3.56 16.95
C GLY A 108 -1.70 2.97 16.20
N LEU A 109 -0.75 2.42 16.95
CA LEU A 109 0.51 1.87 16.46
C LEU A 109 0.50 0.33 16.45
N TYR A 110 0.68 -0.25 15.27
CA TYR A 110 0.71 -1.69 15.03
C TYR A 110 1.94 -2.08 14.24
N TYR A 111 2.27 -3.37 14.30
CA TYR A 111 3.30 -3.96 13.47
C TYR A 111 2.85 -5.32 12.93
N TRP A 112 3.41 -5.71 11.78
CA TRP A 112 3.15 -6.99 11.13
C TRP A 112 4.43 -7.78 11.06
N THR A 113 4.36 -9.04 11.49
CA THR A 113 5.46 -10.00 11.42
C THR A 113 5.08 -11.18 10.54
N LEU A 114 6.05 -11.76 9.85
CA LEU A 114 5.84 -13.01 9.13
C LEU A 114 5.84 -14.18 10.13
N ASN A 115 4.75 -14.93 10.18
CA ASN A 115 4.70 -16.18 10.90
C ASN A 115 5.39 -17.28 10.08
N SER A 116 6.50 -17.80 10.61
CA SER A 116 7.29 -18.84 9.96
C SER A 116 6.58 -20.18 9.79
N GLU A 117 5.53 -20.47 10.57
CA GLU A 117 4.84 -21.77 10.51
C GLU A 117 3.89 -21.87 9.31
N ASP A 118 3.16 -20.80 9.02
CA ASP A 118 2.12 -20.78 7.98
C ASP A 118 2.43 -19.80 6.83
N ASN A 119 3.58 -19.10 6.91
CA ASN A 119 4.01 -18.09 5.96
C ASN A 119 2.98 -16.97 5.76
N THR A 120 2.28 -16.59 6.84
CA THR A 120 1.29 -15.50 6.85
C THR A 120 1.77 -14.30 7.64
N TRP A 121 1.35 -13.10 7.24
CA TRP A 121 1.63 -11.88 7.98
C TRP A 121 0.59 -11.68 9.10
N LYS A 122 1.06 -11.49 10.33
CA LYS A 122 0.21 -11.31 11.52
C LYS A 122 0.31 -9.89 12.05
N LYS A 123 -0.85 -9.23 12.12
CA LYS A 123 -1.00 -7.93 12.79
C LYS A 123 -0.86 -8.08 14.30
N GLN A 124 -0.05 -7.25 14.93
CA GLN A 124 0.15 -7.21 16.37
C GLN A 124 0.08 -5.77 16.87
N LEU A 125 -0.57 -5.59 18.03
CA LEU A 125 -0.62 -4.30 18.71
C LEU A 125 0.63 -4.15 19.59
N LEU A 126 1.30 -2.99 19.53
CA LEU A 126 2.52 -2.77 20.31
C LEU A 126 2.33 -3.00 21.81
N SER A 127 1.21 -2.54 22.37
CA SER A 127 0.92 -2.69 23.81
C SER A 127 0.69 -4.14 24.26
N GLN A 128 0.44 -5.08 23.33
CA GLN A 128 0.23 -6.49 23.65
C GLN A 128 1.53 -7.29 23.76
N ASN A 129 2.65 -6.79 23.24
CA ASN A 129 3.96 -7.43 23.33
C ASN A 129 4.91 -6.55 24.16
N THR A 130 4.83 -6.68 25.48
CA THR A 130 5.63 -5.86 26.41
C THR A 130 6.99 -6.45 26.73
N GLU A 131 7.20 -7.76 26.51
CA GLU A 131 8.45 -8.41 26.92
C GLU A 131 9.57 -8.19 25.91
N ASN A 132 9.29 -8.31 24.61
CA ASN A 132 10.27 -8.10 23.54
C ASN A 132 9.58 -7.55 22.28
N PRO A 133 9.18 -6.26 22.27
CA PRO A 133 8.66 -5.63 21.06
C PRO A 133 9.79 -5.46 20.03
N PRO A 134 9.48 -5.52 18.72
CA PRO A 134 10.47 -5.22 17.69
C PRO A 134 11.00 -3.78 17.79
N SER A 135 12.18 -3.55 17.23
CA SER A 135 12.77 -2.20 17.19
C SER A 135 11.93 -1.28 16.31
N LEU A 136 11.65 -0.07 16.80
CA LEU A 136 10.97 0.94 16.00
C LEU A 136 11.88 1.49 14.90
N PRO A 137 11.36 1.72 13.68
CA PRO A 137 12.12 2.33 12.60
C PRO A 137 12.57 3.74 12.97
N LYS A 138 13.71 4.19 12.45
CA LYS A 138 14.21 5.57 12.63
C LYS A 138 13.16 6.63 12.30
N VAL A 139 12.36 6.42 11.25
CA VAL A 139 11.28 7.33 10.85
C VAL A 139 10.28 7.52 11.99
N PHE A 140 9.85 6.42 12.61
CA PHE A 140 8.93 6.47 13.76
C PHE A 140 9.60 7.09 14.98
N LYS A 141 10.86 6.75 15.29
CA LYS A 141 11.60 7.36 16.40
C LYS A 141 11.68 8.87 16.27
N LYS A 142 11.93 9.38 15.06
CA LYS A 142 11.94 10.81 14.76
C LYS A 142 10.56 11.44 14.96
N GLU A 143 9.53 10.88 14.35
CA GLU A 143 8.15 11.40 14.44
C GLU A 143 7.59 11.34 15.88
N LEU A 144 7.95 10.32 16.66
CA LEU A 144 7.59 10.20 18.07
C LEU A 144 8.29 11.24 18.95
N ALA A 145 9.55 11.57 18.64
CA ALA A 145 10.29 12.63 19.32
C ALA A 145 9.66 14.01 19.08
N GLU A 146 8.99 14.23 17.95
CA GLU A 146 8.31 15.48 17.58
C GLU A 146 6.91 15.68 18.26
N SER A 147 6.69 14.99 19.39
CA SER A 147 5.65 15.19 20.44
C SER A 147 4.18 14.91 20.12
N SER A 148 3.70 15.11 18.89
CA SER A 148 2.26 14.95 18.59
C SER A 148 1.81 13.48 18.66
N ILE A 149 2.61 12.56 18.10
CA ILE A 149 2.29 11.13 18.08
C ILE A 149 2.53 10.48 19.43
N SER A 150 3.64 10.80 20.11
CA SER A 150 3.97 10.21 21.41
C SER A 150 2.95 10.59 22.49
N LYS A 151 2.39 11.81 22.46
CA LYS A 151 1.28 12.20 23.34
C LYS A 151 0.04 11.32 23.11
N ILE A 152 -0.38 11.16 21.86
CA ILE A 152 -1.56 10.34 21.49
C ILE A 152 -1.38 8.87 21.92
N LEU A 153 -0.19 8.30 21.69
CA LEU A 153 0.07 6.91 22.08
C LEU A 153 0.12 6.73 23.59
N LYS A 154 0.62 7.71 24.36
CA LYS A 154 0.58 7.71 25.83
C LYS A 154 -0.85 7.77 26.36
N GLU A 155 -1.68 8.65 25.81
CA GLU A 155 -3.11 8.74 26.17
C GLU A 155 -3.87 7.44 25.89
N ARG A 156 -3.44 6.68 24.88
CA ARG A 156 -3.98 5.36 24.52
C ARG A 156 -3.36 4.18 25.28
N GLY A 157 -2.38 4.42 26.16
CA GLY A 157 -1.67 3.35 26.87
C GLY A 157 -0.81 2.46 25.96
N GLN A 158 -0.47 2.92 24.76
CA GLN A 158 0.36 2.20 23.78
C GLN A 158 1.84 2.56 23.84
N TRP A 159 2.19 3.58 24.63
CA TRP A 159 3.54 4.09 24.78
C TRP A 159 3.78 4.52 26.23
N LYS A 160 4.91 4.17 26.81
CA LYS A 160 5.30 4.57 28.18
C LYS A 160 6.35 5.68 28.13
#